data_AF-A0A3N5K615-F1
#
_entry.id   AF-A0A3N5K615-F1
#
_cell.length_a   1.000
_cell.length_b   1.000
_cell.length_c   1.000
_cell.angle_alpha   90.00
_cell.angle_beta   90.00
_cell.angle_gamma   90.00
#
_symmetry.space_group_name_H-M   'P 1'
#
loop_
_entity.id
_entity.type
_entity.pdbx_description
1 polymer ?
#
loop_
_entity_poly.entity_id
_entity_poly.type
_entity_poly.pdbx_seq_one_letter_code
_entity_poly.pdbx_strand_id
1 'polypeptide(L)' 'MMKLEAGVQKALAWILAELKTNPKADRAALIDQAGMRFHLTPLQSESLYRHFASPPDATGAK' A
#
# COMPACT_ATOMS: atom_id res chain seq x y z
N MET A 1 0.49 -4.20 -23.71
CA MET A 1 1.32 -3.49 -22.72
C MET A 1 0.45 -3.11 -21.53
N MET A 2 0.30 -4.01 -20.55
CA MET A 2 -0.37 -3.65 -19.29
C MET A 2 0.65 -2.89 -18.44
N LYS A 3 0.48 -1.57 -18.39
CA LYS A 3 1.30 -0.62 -17.62
C LYS A 3 0.88 -0.57 -16.14
N LEU A 4 0.44 -1.69 -15.61
CA LEU A 4 0.58 -2.00 -14.20
C LEU A 4 2.05 -2.43 -14.12
N GLU A 5 2.99 -1.93 -13.32
CA GLU A 5 2.96 -1.86 -11.86
C GLU A 5 4.16 -1.04 -11.33
N ALA A 6 4.82 -0.21 -12.16
CA ALA A 6 6.05 0.49 -11.73
C ALA A 6 5.77 1.50 -10.60
N GLY A 7 4.61 2.16 -10.62
CA GLY A 7 4.19 3.07 -9.54
C GLY A 7 3.86 2.33 -8.26
N VAL A 8 3.09 1.23 -8.35
CA VAL A 8 2.67 0.41 -7.20
C VAL A 8 3.85 -0.24 -6.52
N GLN A 9 4.79 -0.83 -7.27
CA GLN A 9 5.97 -1.45 -6.68
C GLN A 9 6.87 -0.42 -5.98
N LYS A 10 7.02 0.78 -6.55
CA LYS A 10 7.78 1.86 -5.90
C LYS A 10 7.08 2.38 -4.64
N ALA A 11 5.76 2.52 -4.68
CA ALA A 11 4.95 2.84 -3.52
C ALA A 11 5.10 1.80 -2.40
N LEU A 12 5.00 0.51 -2.74
CA LEU A 12 5.15 -0.59 -1.81
C LEU A 12 6.54 -0.60 -1.15
N ALA A 13 7.60 -0.49 -1.97
CA ALA A 13 8.97 -0.44 -1.46
C ALA A 13 9.19 0.76 -0.52
N TRP A 14 8.61 1.92 -0.84
CA TRP A 14 8.68 3.10 0.00
C TRP A 14 7.94 2.92 1.33
N ILE A 15 6.70 2.42 1.30
CA ILE A 15 5.92 2.14 2.52
C ILE A 15 6.67 1.14 3.42
N LEU A 16 7.25 0.09 2.85
CA LEU A 16 8.03 -0.90 3.61
C LEU A 16 9.31 -0.30 4.21
N ALA A 17 9.97 0.62 3.51
CA ALA A 17 11.13 1.35 4.04
C ALA A 17 10.72 2.25 5.22
N GLU A 18 9.61 2.98 5.10
CA GLU A 18 9.08 3.81 6.18
C GLU A 18 8.67 2.98 7.39
N LEU A 19 8.02 1.83 7.19
CA LEU A 19 7.66 0.91 8.27
C LEU A 19 8.88 0.25 8.93
N LYS A 20 9.99 0.06 8.20
CA LYS A 20 11.25 -0.39 8.80
C LYS A 20 11.86 0.67 9.70
N THR A 21 11.80 1.94 9.30
CA THR A 21 12.32 3.07 10.09
C THR A 21 11.40 3.38 11.28
N ASN A 22 10.09 3.34 11.07
CA ASN A 22 9.08 3.61 12.09
C ASN A 22 7.95 2.57 12.01
N PRO A 23 8.07 1.43 12.73
CA PRO A 23 7.06 0.37 12.69
C PRO A 23 5.72 0.76 13.32
N LYS A 24 5.66 1.90 14.04
CA LYS A 24 4.44 2.46 14.61
C LYS A 24 3.80 3.52 13.70
N ALA A 25 4.39 3.80 12.53
CA ALA A 25 3.81 4.72 11.57
C ALA A 25 2.44 4.21 11.11
N ASP A 26 1.53 5.16 10.89
CA ASP A 26 0.19 4.86 10.44
C ASP A 26 0.23 4.38 8.98
N ARG A 27 -0.13 3.10 8.78
CA ARG A 27 -0.06 2.44 7.47
C ARG A 27 -1.02 3.10 6.48
N ALA A 28 -2.18 3.55 6.93
CA ALA A 28 -3.14 4.24 6.08
C ALA A 28 -2.59 5.59 5.61
N ALA A 29 -1.95 6.35 6.51
CA ALA A 29 -1.29 7.60 6.13
C ALA A 29 -0.15 7.39 5.13
N LEU A 30 0.67 6.35 5.31
CA LEU A 30 1.75 6.02 4.36
C LEU A 30 1.21 5.64 2.98
N ILE A 31 0.11 4.90 2.91
CA ILE A 31 -0.51 4.52 1.62
C ILE A 31 -1.06 5.74 0.89
N ASP A 32 -1.69 6.67 1.60
CA ASP A 32 -2.19 7.92 1.03
C ASP A 32 -1.04 8.78 0.47
N GLN A 33 0.03 8.94 1.25
CA GLN A 33 1.25 9.64 0.82
C GLN A 33 1.92 8.98 -0.39
N ALA A 34 1.96 7.65 -0.42
CA ALA A 34 2.49 6.90 -1.55
C ALA A 34 1.60 7.08 -2.80
N GLY A 35 0.27 7.13 -2.62
CA GLY A 35 -0.68 7.43 -3.67
C GLY A 35 -0.39 8.74 -4.37
N MET A 36 -0.17 9.80 -3.58
CA MET A 36 0.19 11.12 -4.09
C MET A 36 1.60 11.14 -4.71
N ARG A 37 2.61 10.55 -4.06
CA ARG A 37 4.01 10.56 -4.54
C ARG A 37 4.20 9.81 -5.85
N PHE A 38 3.49 8.70 -6.03
CA PHE A 38 3.67 7.81 -7.19
C PHE A 38 2.55 7.93 -8.21
N HIS A 39 1.67 8.93 -8.05
CA HIS A 39 0.49 9.17 -8.90
C HIS A 39 -0.32 7.88 -9.11
N LEU A 40 -0.60 7.18 -8.01
CA LEU A 40 -1.39 5.96 -8.06
C LEU A 40 -2.83 6.28 -8.41
N THR A 41 -3.46 5.41 -9.20
CA THR A 41 -4.90 5.49 -9.40
C THR A 41 -5.64 5.06 -8.13
N PRO A 42 -6.90 5.47 -7.94
CA PRO A 42 -7.70 5.04 -6.78
C PRO A 42 -7.71 3.51 -6.60
N LEU A 43 -7.81 2.77 -7.71
CA LEU A 43 -7.73 1.31 -7.75
C LEU A 43 -6.39 0.75 -7.24
N GLN A 44 -5.28 1.41 -7.58
CA GLN A 44 -3.95 1.01 -7.13
C GLN A 44 -3.76 1.28 -5.64
N SER A 45 -4.21 2.43 -5.15
CA SER A 45 -4.18 2.75 -3.71
C SER A 45 -5.05 1.79 -2.91
N GLU A 46 -6.26 1.47 -3.38
CA GLU A 46 -7.16 0.50 -2.72
C GLU A 46 -6.52 -0.90 -2.61
N SER A 47 -5.75 -1.29 -3.62
CA SER A 47 -5.01 -2.56 -3.61
C SER A 47 -3.91 -2.57 -2.55
N LEU A 48 -3.20 -1.45 -2.35
CA LEU A 48 -2.26 -1.28 -1.23
C LEU A 48 -2.98 -1.31 0.12
N TYR A 49 -4.12 -0.61 0.25
CA TYR A 49 -4.95 -0.66 1.46
C TYR A 49 -5.33 -2.09 1.82
N ARG A 50 -5.84 -2.89 0.88
CA ARG A 50 -6.16 -4.31 1.14
C ARG A 50 -4.94 -5.13 1.55
N HIS A 51 -3.80 -4.88 0.91
CA HIS A 51 -2.54 -5.58 1.21
C HIS A 51 -2.04 -5.33 2.64
N PHE A 52 -2.20 -4.10 3.15
CA PHE A 52 -1.74 -3.71 4.49
C PHE A 52 -2.81 -3.79 5.59
N ALA A 53 -4.10 -3.76 5.23
CA ALA A 53 -5.22 -3.83 6.16
C ALA A 53 -5.59 -5.26 6.55
N SER A 54 -5.25 -6.26 5.74
CA SER A 54 -5.51 -7.65 6.11
C SER A 54 -4.43 -8.16 7.07
N PRO A 55 -4.73 -8.44 8.35
CA PRO A 55 -3.95 -9.44 9.08
C PRO A 55 -4.09 -10.79 8.34
N PRO A 56 -3.09 -11.69 8.38
CA PRO A 56 -3.18 -13.02 7.79
C PRO A 56 -4.21 -13.95 8.46
N ASP A 57 -5.08 -13.43 9.32
CA ASP A 57 -6.16 -14.17 9.96
C ASP A 57 -7.36 -13.25 10.19
N ALA A 58 -8.27 -13.23 9.23
CA ALA A 58 -9.67 -12.88 9.42
C ALA A 58 -10.44 -13.50 8.26
N THR A 59 -10.57 -14.82 8.33
CA THR A 59 -11.57 -15.58 7.59
C THR A 59 -12.95 -15.01 7.95
N GLY A 60 -13.41 -14.05 7.18
CA GLY A 60 -14.81 -13.68 7.07
C GLY A 60 -15.46 -14.57 6.02
N ALA A 61 -15.59 -15.85 6.35
CA ALA A 61 -16.50 -16.74 5.65
C ALA A 61 -17.90 -16.12 5.68
N LYS A 62 -18.49 -15.92 4.51
CA LYS A 62 -19.94 -16.04 4.34
C LYS A 62 -20.23 -16.56 2.94
#